data_AF-A0A7C2NC05-F1
#
_entry.id   AF-A0A7C2NC05-F1
#
_cell.length_a   1.000
_cell.length_b   1.000
_cell.length_c   1.000
_cell.angle_alpha   90.00
_cell.angle_beta   90.00
_cell.angle_gamma   90.00
#
_symmetry.space_group_name_H-M   'P 1'
#
loop_
_entity.id
_entity.type
_entity.pdbx_description
1 polymer ?
#
loop_
_entity_poly.entity_id
_entity_poly.type
_entity_poly.pdbx_seq_one_letter_code
_entity_poly.pdbx_strand_id
1 'polypeptide(L)'
;MASFTDRIVRALKLDSTLYEEVEADTGAMGQAVGVVVLASIAAGIGSIREVGGSGVFIGAIAALVAWLVWAFLTYIIGTRLLPEPQTKADIGELLRTIGFSSSPGLLRVLGFIPVIGGI
;
A
#
# COMPACT_ATOMS: atom_id res chain seq x y z
N MET A 1 16.12 -9.04 12.23
CA MET A 1 14.82 -8.75 11.63
C MET A 1 14.56 -7.25 11.78
N ALA A 2 14.30 -6.55 10.67
CA ALA A 2 13.81 -5.19 10.73
C ALA A 2 12.43 -5.18 11.42
N SER A 3 12.16 -4.16 12.23
CA SER A 3 10.83 -4.02 12.83
C SER A 3 9.81 -3.63 11.76
N PHE A 4 8.52 -3.91 12.02
CA PHE A 4 7.45 -3.50 11.09
C PHE A 4 7.47 -1.98 10.83
N THR A 5 7.74 -1.17 11.85
CA THR A 5 7.88 0.29 11.73
C THR A 5 9.06 0.68 10.86
N ASP A 6 10.21 0.02 10.99
CA ASP A 6 11.38 0.29 10.13
C ASP A 6 11.07 0.01 8.66
N ARG A 7 10.40 -1.11 8.38
CA ARG A 7 9.92 -1.45 7.04
C ARG A 7 8.96 -0.40 6.49
N ILE A 8 8.00 0.10 7.29
CA ILE A 8 7.10 1.20 6.85
C ILE A 8 7.91 2.47 6.53
N VAL A 9 8.87 2.86 7.37
CA VAL A 9 9.68 4.07 7.15
C VAL A 9 10.55 3.96 5.90
N ARG A 10 11.12 2.78 5.63
CA ARG A 10 11.87 2.53 4.41
C ARG A 10 10.96 2.54 3.16
N ALA A 11 9.75 1.98 3.27
CA ALA A 11 8.76 2.06 2.18
C ALA A 11 8.30 3.49 1.92
N LEU A 12 8.13 4.31 2.96
CA LEU A 12 7.86 5.74 2.85
C LEU A 12 8.95 6.49 2.07
N LYS A 13 10.20 6.03 2.20
CA LYS A 13 11.37 6.58 1.50
C LYS A 13 11.60 5.98 0.11
N LEU A 14 10.72 5.08 -0.34
CA LEU A 14 10.85 4.35 -1.61
C LEU A 14 12.17 3.57 -1.71
N ASP A 15 12.61 3.00 -0.59
CA ASP A 15 13.84 2.19 -0.54
C ASP A 15 13.67 0.90 -1.37
N SER A 16 14.40 0.78 -2.47
CA SER A 16 14.35 -0.39 -3.37
C SER A 16 14.73 -1.69 -2.65
N THR A 17 15.70 -1.62 -1.74
CA THR A 17 16.19 -2.80 -1.00
C THR A 17 15.13 -3.37 -0.07
N LEU A 18 14.18 -2.54 0.38
CA LEU A 18 13.04 -3.03 1.16
C LEU A 18 12.09 -3.83 0.28
N TYR A 19 11.82 -3.38 -0.95
CA TYR A 19 10.88 -4.07 -1.82
C TYR A 19 11.38 -5.48 -2.14
N GLU A 20 12.67 -5.64 -2.41
CA GLU A 20 13.31 -6.96 -2.56
C GLU A 20 13.20 -7.80 -1.27
N GLU A 21 13.38 -7.19 -0.10
CA GLU A 21 13.26 -7.87 1.21
C GLU A 21 11.84 -8.43 1.43
N VAL A 22 10.80 -7.61 1.21
CA VAL A 22 9.40 -8.04 1.44
C VAL A 22 8.88 -8.95 0.33
N GLU A 23 9.46 -8.85 -0.86
CA GLU A 23 9.25 -9.79 -1.96
C GLU A 23 9.76 -11.19 -1.60
N ALA A 24 10.93 -11.29 -0.94
CA ALA A 24 11.47 -12.57 -0.51
C ALA A 24 10.82 -13.11 0.79
N ASP A 25 10.30 -12.25 1.66
CA ASP A 25 9.74 -12.63 2.98
C ASP A 25 8.27 -13.06 2.90
N THR A 26 8.00 -14.36 2.79
CA THR A 26 6.62 -14.89 2.68
C THR A 26 5.76 -14.62 3.92
N GLY A 27 6.37 -14.32 5.07
CA GLY A 27 5.68 -13.90 6.29
C GLY A 27 5.20 -12.44 6.26
N ALA A 28 5.64 -11.63 5.30
CA ALA A 28 5.32 -10.21 5.22
C ALA A 28 3.91 -9.91 4.69
N MET A 29 3.13 -10.92 4.27
CA MET A 29 1.78 -10.69 3.74
C MET A 29 0.85 -9.99 4.74
N GLY A 30 0.87 -10.41 6.01
CA GLY A 30 0.07 -9.75 7.05
C GLY A 30 0.51 -8.31 7.31
N GLN A 31 1.81 -8.02 7.18
CA GLN A 31 2.36 -6.67 7.28
C GLN A 31 1.90 -5.80 6.11
N ALA A 32 1.94 -6.33 4.87
CA ALA A 32 1.49 -5.65 3.67
C ALA A 32 0.01 -5.25 3.75
N VAL A 33 -0.87 -6.19 4.16
CA VAL A 33 -2.28 -5.89 4.44
C VAL A 33 -2.41 -4.80 5.51
N GLY A 34 -1.61 -4.90 6.59
CA GLY A 34 -1.55 -3.90 7.64
C GLY A 34 -1.23 -2.50 7.12
N VAL A 35 -0.24 -2.35 6.23
CA VAL A 35 0.11 -1.07 5.61
C VAL A 35 -1.06 -0.49 4.83
N VAL A 36 -1.75 -1.31 4.01
CA VAL A 36 -2.90 -0.85 3.22
C VAL A 36 -4.05 -0.40 4.12
N VAL A 37 -4.36 -1.15 5.18
CA VAL A 37 -5.39 -0.78 6.15
C VAL A 37 -5.03 0.53 6.85
N LEU A 38 -3.79 0.66 7.33
CA LEU A 38 -3.31 1.89 7.98
C LEU A 38 -3.36 3.10 7.05
N ALA A 39 -2.94 2.95 5.79
CA ALA A 39 -3.02 4.00 4.77
C ALA A 39 -4.48 4.41 4.50
N SER A 40 -5.42 3.46 4.53
CA SER A 40 -6.83 3.72 4.29
C SER A 40 -7.48 4.45 5.47
N ILE A 41 -7.15 4.05 6.70
CA ILE A 41 -7.57 4.76 7.91
C ILE A 41 -7.02 6.18 7.91
N ALA A 42 -5.73 6.36 7.57
CA ALA A 42 -5.09 7.67 7.45
C ALA A 42 -5.82 8.57 6.44
N ALA A 43 -6.21 8.03 5.28
CA ALA A 43 -7.00 8.75 4.30
C ALA A 43 -8.38 9.17 4.84
N GLY A 44 -9.09 8.26 5.51
CA GLY A 44 -10.40 8.57 6.11
C GLY A 44 -10.33 9.61 7.24
N ILE A 45 -9.25 9.63 8.02
CA ILE A 45 -9.01 10.68 9.02
C ILE A 45 -8.70 12.01 8.34
N GLY A 46 -7.85 12.00 7.31
CA GLY A 46 -7.49 13.20 6.54
C GLY A 46 -8.70 13.91 5.94
N SER A 47 -9.69 13.16 5.48
CA SER A 47 -10.93 13.68 4.87
C SER A 47 -12.14 13.68 5.82
N ILE A 48 -11.94 13.50 7.13
CA ILE A 48 -13.05 13.33 8.09
C ILE A 48 -14.03 14.51 8.11
N ARG A 49 -13.55 15.72 7.81
CA ARG A 49 -14.37 16.94 7.71
C ARG A 49 -15.31 16.94 6.50
N GLU A 50 -14.97 16.20 5.45
CA GLU A 50 -15.71 16.14 4.18
C GLU A 50 -16.63 14.91 4.12
N VAL A 51 -16.17 13.77 4.64
CA VAL A 51 -16.81 12.46 4.43
C VAL A 51 -17.55 11.94 5.68
N GLY A 52 -17.26 12.49 6.87
CA GLY A 52 -17.83 12.03 8.14
C GLY A 52 -17.27 10.67 8.63
N GLY A 53 -17.47 10.37 9.93
CA GLY A 53 -16.81 9.23 10.59
C GLY A 53 -17.20 7.83 10.08
N SER A 54 -18.43 7.65 9.59
CA SER A 54 -18.89 6.37 9.00
C SER A 54 -18.22 6.06 7.65
N GLY A 55 -17.69 7.08 6.96
CA GLY A 55 -16.98 6.91 5.68
C GLY A 55 -15.63 6.21 5.81
N VAL A 56 -15.00 6.23 6.98
CA VAL A 56 -13.66 5.66 7.19
C VAL A 56 -13.64 4.14 7.03
N PHE A 57 -14.63 3.45 7.61
CA PHE A 57 -14.69 1.99 7.55
C PHE A 57 -15.04 1.48 6.15
N ILE A 58 -16.01 2.12 5.49
CA ILE A 58 -16.38 1.81 4.11
C ILE A 58 -15.21 2.11 3.16
N GLY A 59 -14.52 3.22 3.37
CA GLY A 59 -13.32 3.61 2.62
C GLY A 59 -12.19 2.60 2.77
N ALA A 60 -11.97 2.03 3.96
CA ALA A 60 -10.96 1.00 4.18
C ALA A 60 -11.26 -0.31 3.43
N ILE A 61 -12.52 -0.76 3.43
CA ILE A 61 -12.93 -1.93 2.64
C ILE A 61 -12.77 -1.65 1.14
N ALA A 62 -13.25 -0.50 0.68
CA ALA A 62 -13.12 -0.09 -0.72
C ALA A 62 -11.65 -0.02 -1.15
N ALA A 63 -10.77 0.50 -0.30
CA ALA A 63 -9.34 0.59 -0.57
C ALA A 63 -8.66 -0.78 -0.63
N LEU A 64 -9.03 -1.73 0.25
CA LEU A 64 -8.54 -3.11 0.16
C LEU A 64 -8.98 -3.79 -1.14
N VAL A 65 -10.24 -3.62 -1.54
CA VAL A 65 -10.74 -4.16 -2.82
C VAL A 65 -10.02 -3.50 -3.99
N ALA A 66 -9.89 -2.18 -3.99
CA ALA A 66 -9.19 -1.43 -5.02
C ALA A 66 -7.71 -1.85 -5.12
N TRP A 67 -7.04 -2.07 -3.99
CA TRP A 67 -5.68 -2.57 -3.93
C TRP A 67 -5.56 -3.98 -4.53
N LEU A 68 -6.47 -4.91 -4.20
CA LEU A 68 -6.47 -6.25 -4.80
C LEU A 68 -6.73 -6.21 -6.30
N VAL A 69 -7.67 -5.38 -6.76
CA VAL A 69 -7.95 -5.16 -8.19
C VAL A 69 -6.72 -4.58 -8.88
N TRP A 70 -6.08 -3.57 -8.28
CA TRP A 70 -4.87 -2.95 -8.82
C TRP A 70 -3.69 -3.93 -8.86
N ALA A 71 -3.49 -4.72 -7.81
CA ALA A 71 -2.46 -5.77 -7.77
C ALA A 71 -2.70 -6.83 -8.86
N PHE A 72 -3.96 -7.25 -9.06
CA PHE A 72 -4.29 -8.18 -10.13
C PHE A 72 -4.05 -7.58 -11.53
N LEU A 73 -4.46 -6.33 -11.75
CA LEU A 73 -4.23 -5.64 -13.02
C LEU A 73 -2.73 -5.49 -13.32
N THR A 74 -1.95 -5.00 -12.34
CA THR A 74 -0.49 -4.85 -12.49
C THR A 74 0.21 -6.18 -12.70
N TYR A 75 -0.24 -7.26 -12.03
CA TYR A 75 0.23 -8.61 -12.27
C TYR A 75 0.01 -9.03 -13.71
N ILE A 76 -1.23 -8.91 -14.22
CA ILE A 76 -1.58 -9.32 -15.58
C ILE A 76 -0.82 -8.49 -16.61
N ILE A 77 -0.73 -7.17 -16.40
CA ILE A 77 -0.01 -6.27 -17.30
C ILE A 77 1.47 -6.65 -17.34
N GLY A 78 2.14 -6.76 -16.19
CA GLY A 78 3.59 -6.99 -16.12
C GLY A 78 4.00 -8.41 -16.51
N THR A 79 3.19 -9.43 -16.21
CA THR A 79 3.59 -10.84 -16.43
C THR A 79 3.01 -11.45 -17.70
N ARG A 80 1.90 -10.93 -18.25
CA ARG A 80 1.22 -11.53 -19.40
C ARG A 80 1.10 -10.61 -20.61
N LEU A 81 0.83 -9.32 -20.41
CA LEU A 81 0.71 -8.38 -21.53
C LEU A 81 2.08 -7.83 -21.97
N LEU A 82 3.00 -7.60 -21.02
CA LEU A 82 4.33 -7.05 -21.25
C LEU A 82 5.45 -7.92 -20.65
N PRO A 83 5.51 -9.23 -20.94
CA PRO A 83 6.55 -10.09 -20.38
C PRO A 83 7.92 -9.81 -21.03
N GLU A 84 8.96 -9.75 -20.21
CA GLU A 84 10.36 -9.85 -20.64
C GLU A 84 10.88 -11.28 -20.41
N PRO A 85 11.95 -11.72 -21.08
CA PRO A 85 12.51 -13.07 -20.88
C PRO A 85 12.92 -13.37 -19.43
N GLN A 86 13.21 -12.33 -18.66
CA GLN A 86 13.55 -12.40 -17.23
C GLN A 86 12.35 -12.20 -16.29
N THR A 87 11.16 -11.87 -16.80
CA THR A 87 9.98 -11.65 -15.95
C THR A 87 9.58 -12.93 -15.26
N LYS A 88 9.81 -12.95 -13.95
CA LYS A 88 9.36 -14.00 -13.03
C LYS A 88 8.82 -13.28 -11.80
N ALA A 89 7.52 -13.36 -11.60
CA ALA A 89 6.86 -12.77 -10.44
C ALA A 89 5.72 -13.68 -10.01
N ASP A 90 5.68 -13.99 -8.72
CA ASP A 90 4.55 -14.62 -8.08
C ASP A 90 3.52 -13.56 -7.62
N ILE A 91 2.25 -13.95 -7.56
CA ILE A 91 1.21 -13.02 -7.12
C ILE A 91 1.40 -12.58 -5.65
N GLY A 92 1.95 -13.45 -4.80
CA GLY A 92 2.26 -13.15 -3.42
C GLY A 92 3.43 -12.20 -3.25
N GLU A 93 4.47 -12.33 -4.09
CA GLU A 93 5.58 -11.37 -4.21
C GLU A 93 5.07 -9.96 -4.52
N LEU A 94 4.26 -9.85 -5.58
CA LEU A 94 3.68 -8.57 -6.00
C LEU A 94 2.74 -7.97 -4.94
N LEU A 95 1.88 -8.77 -4.33
CA LEU A 95 0.97 -8.29 -3.29
C LEU A 95 1.74 -7.72 -2.10
N ARG A 96 2.84 -8.36 -1.67
CA ARG A 96 3.66 -7.84 -0.57
C ARG A 96 4.30 -6.51 -0.94
N THR A 97 4.92 -6.39 -2.11
CA THR A 97 5.58 -5.16 -2.54
C THR A 97 4.60 -4.01 -2.76
N ILE A 98 3.46 -4.25 -3.44
CA ILE A 98 2.41 -3.23 -3.65
C ILE A 98 1.73 -2.84 -2.32
N GLY A 99 1.54 -3.79 -1.40
CA GLY A 99 1.01 -3.45 -0.08
C GLY A 99 1.93 -2.48 0.67
N PHE A 100 3.23 -2.75 0.70
CA PHE A 100 4.21 -1.83 1.28
C PHE A 100 4.32 -0.51 0.52
N SER A 101 4.14 -0.48 -0.80
CA SER A 101 4.14 0.76 -1.59
C SER A 101 2.97 1.70 -1.27
N SER A 102 1.98 1.23 -0.51
CA SER A 102 0.92 2.07 0.06
C SER A 102 1.37 2.91 1.26
N SER A 103 2.60 2.72 1.77
CA SER A 103 3.11 3.40 2.96
C SER A 103 3.03 4.94 2.90
N PRO A 104 3.39 5.63 1.78
CA PRO A 104 3.17 7.08 1.63
C PRO A 104 1.73 7.52 1.93
N GLY A 105 0.76 6.64 1.75
CA GLY A 105 -0.62 6.90 2.11
C GLY A 105 -0.87 7.17 3.60
N LEU A 106 0.01 6.74 4.51
CA LEU A 106 -0.09 7.08 5.93
C LEU A 106 0.01 8.59 6.16
N LEU A 107 0.71 9.32 5.29
CA LEU A 107 0.84 10.78 5.38
C LEU A 107 -0.50 11.51 5.15
N ARG A 108 -1.48 10.84 4.53
CA ARG A 108 -2.83 11.41 4.32
C ARG A 108 -3.54 11.71 5.63
N VAL A 109 -3.09 11.15 6.76
CA VAL A 109 -3.58 11.55 8.08
C VAL A 109 -3.40 13.05 8.33
N LEU A 110 -2.41 13.70 7.70
CA LEU A 110 -2.17 15.13 7.79
C LEU A 110 -3.10 15.96 6.90
N GLY A 111 -3.98 15.32 6.11
CA GLY A 111 -4.91 15.98 5.19
C GLY A 111 -5.89 16.94 5.86
N PHE A 112 -6.12 16.83 7.18
CA PHE A 112 -6.95 17.80 7.90
C PHE A 112 -6.29 19.20 8.01
N ILE A 113 -4.99 19.31 7.73
CA ILE A 113 -4.25 20.57 7.75
C ILE A 113 -4.54 21.34 6.45
N PRO A 114 -5.15 22.55 6.50
CA PRO A 114 -5.67 23.24 5.31
C PRO A 114 -4.67 23.50 4.17
N VAL A 115 -3.37 23.59 4.48
CA VAL A 115 -2.31 23.80 3.47
C VAL A 115 -1.85 22.47 2.84
N ILE A 116 -1.95 21.35 3.56
CA ILE A 116 -1.49 20.03 3.12
C ILE A 116 -2.62 19.26 2.42
N GLY A 117 -3.86 19.37 2.92
CA GLY A 117 -5.02 18.65 2.37
C GLY A 117 -5.50 19.13 1.00
N GLY A 118 -5.07 20.30 0.54
CA GLY A 118 -5.44 20.87 -0.75
C GLY A 118 -4.48 20.57 -1.90
N ILE A 119 -3.44 19.76 -1.68
CA ILE A 119 -2.43 19.35 -2.67
C ILE A 119 -2.63 17.87 -3.01
#